data_AF-A0AAD4DQF0-F1
#
_entry.id   AF-A0AAD4DQF0-F1
#
_cell.length_a   1.000
_cell.length_b   1.000
_cell.length_c   1.000
_cell.angle_alpha   90.00
_cell.angle_beta   90.00
_cell.angle_gamma   90.00
#
_symmetry.space_group_name_H-M   'P 1'
#
loop_
_entity.id
_entity.type
_entity.pdbx_description
1 polymer ?
#
loop_
_entity_poly.entity_id
_entity_poly.type
_entity_poly.pdbx_seq_one_letter_code
_entity_poly.pdbx_strand_id
1 'polypeptide(L)' 'LEPKDYIFPAIGANGIVHCGGPVSHDIIQAWIDEATTEAGIPRGAGDNFTTHTYSCDGA' A
#
# COMPACT_ATOMS: atom_id res chain seq x y z
N LEU A 1 9.54 1.63 -18.54
CA LEU A 1 8.09 1.44 -18.41
C LEU A 1 7.50 1.62 -19.79
N GLU A 2 6.94 0.54 -20.33
CA GLU A 2 6.11 0.63 -21.52
C GLU A 2 4.84 1.42 -21.17
N PRO A 3 4.14 2.02 -22.15
CA PRO A 3 2.94 2.83 -21.88
C PRO A 3 1.81 2.10 -21.13
N LYS A 4 1.86 0.76 -21.09
CA LYS A 4 0.89 -0.12 -20.42
C LYS A 4 1.36 -0.65 -19.07
N ASP A 5 2.59 -0.35 -18.65
CA ASP A 5 3.12 -0.83 -17.38
C ASP A 5 2.60 0.02 -16.23
N TYR A 6 2.32 -0.63 -15.10
CA TYR A 6 1.93 0.08 -13.88
C TYR A 6 3.14 0.77 -13.24
N ILE A 7 2.94 2.00 -12.74
CA ILE A 7 3.96 2.75 -11.97
C ILE A 7 4.32 2.00 -10.67
N PHE A 8 3.31 1.38 -10.03
CA PHE A 8 3.46 0.50 -8.88
C PHE A 8 3.08 -0.93 -9.28
N PRO A 9 4.03 -1.67 -9.86
CA PRO A 9 3.79 -3.04 -10.30
C PRO A 9 3.68 -3.99 -9.12
N ALA A 10 2.99 -5.12 -9.31
CA ALA A 10 2.96 -6.18 -8.33
C ALA A 10 4.37 -6.76 -8.13
N ILE A 11 4.75 -7.03 -6.88
CA ILE A 11 6.00 -7.69 -6.52
C ILE A 11 5.66 -9.04 -5.91
N GLY A 12 6.15 -10.12 -6.53
CA GLY A 12 5.98 -11.46 -6.01
C GLY A 12 6.79 -11.70 -4.74
N ALA A 13 6.40 -12.67 -3.92
CA ALA A 13 7.13 -13.04 -2.70
C ALA A 13 8.59 -13.46 -2.94
N ASN A 14 8.93 -13.83 -4.18
CA ASN A 14 10.28 -14.13 -4.63
C ASN A 14 11.08 -12.90 -5.11
N GLY A 15 10.53 -11.69 -4.93
CA GLY A 15 11.14 -10.43 -5.37
C GLY A 15 11.02 -10.15 -6.87
N ILE A 16 10.27 -10.96 -7.62
CA ILE A 16 10.07 -10.72 -9.06
C ILE A 16 9.03 -9.61 -9.25
N VAL A 17 9.39 -8.62 -10.06
CA VAL A 17 8.50 -7.51 -10.44
C VAL A 17 7.63 -7.93 -11.62
N HIS A 18 6.32 -7.84 -11.45
CA HIS A 18 5.31 -8.10 -12.48
C HIS A 18 4.78 -6.77 -13.04
N CYS A 19 5.45 -6.23 -14.06
CA CYS A 19 5.11 -4.93 -14.66
C CYS A 19 3.68 -4.83 -15.25
N GLY A 20 3.08 -5.98 -15.58
CA GLY A 20 1.76 -6.06 -16.24
C GLY A 20 0.56 -6.06 -15.30
N GLY A 21 0.76 -6.00 -13.97
CA GLY A 21 -0.32 -5.99 -13.00
C GLY A 21 -0.07 -4.94 -11.90
N PRO A 22 -1.12 -4.26 -11.43
CA PRO A 22 -0.97 -3.35 -10.30
C PRO A 22 -0.70 -4.15 -9.02
N VAL A 23 -0.02 -3.52 -8.07
CA VAL A 23 0.00 -3.99 -6.69
C VAL A 23 -1.43 -4.11 -6.15
N SER A 24 -1.70 -5.20 -5.43
CA SER A 24 -3.04 -5.45 -4.89
C SER A 24 -3.33 -4.56 -3.67
N HIS A 25 -4.61 -4.25 -3.45
CA HIS A 25 -5.04 -3.39 -2.36
C HIS A 25 -4.71 -3.97 -0.98
N ASP A 26 -4.81 -5.28 -0.81
CA ASP A 26 -4.43 -5.97 0.44
C ASP A 26 -2.95 -5.79 0.79
N ILE A 27 -2.06 -5.79 -0.22
CA ILE A 27 -0.63 -5.54 -0.03
C ILE A 27 -0.39 -4.10 0.41
N ILE A 28 -1.07 -3.13 -0.23
CA ILE A 28 -0.97 -1.72 0.16
C ILE A 28 -1.43 -1.52 1.60
N GLN A 29 -2.56 -2.14 1.99
CA GLN A 29 -3.06 -2.08 3.36
C GLN A 29 -2.07 -2.71 4.35
N ALA A 30 -1.48 -3.86 4.01
CA ALA A 30 -0.46 -4.51 4.83
C ALA A 30 0.79 -3.63 5.01
N TRP A 31 1.25 -2.92 3.97
CA TRP A 31 2.38 -1.98 4.08
C TRP A 31 2.05 -0.76 4.93
N ILE A 32 0.85 -0.19 4.80
CA ILE A 32 0.38 0.88 5.69
C ILE A 32 0.39 0.36 7.13
N ASP A 33 -0.04 -0.88 7.33
CA ASP A 33 -0.10 -1.47 8.64
C ASP A 33 1.29 -1.72 9.26
N GLU A 34 2.24 -2.20 8.47
CA GLU A 34 3.63 -2.35 8.89
C GLU A 34 4.25 -0.99 9.25
N ALA A 35 4.19 -0.03 8.33
CA ALA A 35 4.81 1.29 8.52
C ALA A 35 4.27 2.05 9.74
N THR A 36 2.96 2.00 9.98
CA THR A 36 2.34 2.65 11.15
C THR A 36 2.70 1.96 12.46
N THR A 37 2.89 0.64 12.45
CA THR A 37 3.39 -0.13 13.60
C THR A 37 4.83 0.28 13.91
N GLU A 38 5.70 0.27 12.91
CA GLU A 38 7.12 0.61 13.06
C GLU A 38 7.34 2.06 13.50
N ALA A 39 6.50 2.98 13.02
CA ALA A 39 6.52 4.37 13.45
C ALA A 39 5.99 4.60 14.87
N GLY A 40 5.48 3.56 15.54
CA GLY A 40 4.91 3.65 16.89
C GLY A 40 3.65 4.50 16.95
N ILE A 41 2.93 4.66 15.83
CA ILE A 41 1.72 5.47 15.77
C ILE A 41 0.61 4.73 16.52
N PRO A 42 0.00 5.33 17.55
CA PRO A 42 -1.06 4.67 18.30
C PRO A 42 -2.25 4.39 17.39
N ARG A 43 -2.65 3.13 17.27
CA ARG A 43 -3.93 2.77 16.66
C ARG A 43 -4.99 2.75 17.74
N GLY A 44 -5.96 3.67 17.66
CA GLY A 44 -7.13 3.67 18.53
C GLY A 44 -7.99 2.44 18.31
N ALA A 45 -8.85 2.09 19.28
CA ALA A 45 -9.82 1.02 19.10
C ALA A 45 -10.85 1.41 18.02
N GLY A 46 -10.65 0.93 16.80
CA GLY A 46 -11.46 1.26 15.62
C GLY A 46 -10.72 2.10 14.55
N ASP A 47 -9.53 2.62 14.85
CA ASP A 47 -8.74 3.45 13.94
C ASP A 47 -7.61 2.63 13.31
N ASN A 48 -7.92 1.98 12.19
CA ASN A 48 -6.91 1.47 11.28
C ASN A 48 -6.60 2.57 10.25
N PHE A 49 -5.32 2.86 10.04
CA PHE A 49 -4.91 3.67 8.90
C PHE A 49 -5.23 2.89 7.65
N THR A 50 -6.11 3.44 6.81
CA THR A 50 -6.46 2.82 5.53
C THR A 50 -6.02 3.71 4.41
N THR A 51 -6.03 3.18 3.19
CA THR A 51 -5.83 3.99 1.99
C THR A 51 -6.78 5.19 1.93
N HIS A 52 -7.99 5.09 2.53
CA HIS A 52 -8.93 6.21 2.64
C HIS A 52 -8.46 7.32 3.60
N THR A 53 -7.76 6.98 4.68
CA THR A 53 -7.22 7.97 5.63
C THR A 53 -6.34 9.01 4.94
N TYR A 54 -5.49 8.57 4.01
CA TYR A 54 -4.59 9.45 3.25
C TYR A 54 -5.26 10.16 2.06
N SER A 55 -6.48 9.76 1.69
CA SER A 55 -7.28 10.41 0.65
C SER A 55 -8.15 11.55 1.22
N CYS A 56 -8.49 11.47 2.51
CA CYS A 56 -9.31 12.47 3.21
C CYS A 56 -8.58 13.79 3.50
N ASP A 57 -7.24 13.81 3.52
CA ASP A 57 -6.44 15.03 3.74
C ASP A 57 -6.23 15.87 2.45
N GLY A 58 -6.85 15.49 1.34
CA GLY A 58 -6.81 16.22 0.06
C GLY A 58 -7.96 17.20 -0.18
N ALA A 59 -8.71 17.59 0.86
CA ALA A 59 -9.89 18.46 0.79
C ALA A 59 -9.57 19.95 1.04
#